data_AF-A0A7C5J1V1-F1
#
_entry.id   AF-A0A7C5J1V1-F1
#
_cell.length_a   1.000
_cell.length_b   1.000
_cell.length_c   1.000
_cell.angle_alpha   90.00
_cell.angle_beta   90.00
_cell.angle_gamma   90.00
#
_symmetry.space_group_name_H-M   'P 1'
#
loop_
_entity.id
_entity.type
_entity.pdbx_description
1 polymer ?
#
loop_
_entity_poly.entity_id
_entity_poly.type
_entity_poly.pdbx_seq_one_letter_code
_entity_poly.pdbx_strand_id
1 'polypeptide(L)'
;MKRKAGLLFLTALVTLGTVACGDSVAFDSSGGGGTGAGGGGGNGGDGGDGDVCALYEDAAGSDVTFRIENGTGQPIYLPTDCGVLRPTIEPGDGDGETYYGNPYGGCFASCETWQQGEPPVCTAGACALTTLRLEAGEIYEFVWSGTAMRQEDMPAACWFDEQYVGECTRVIEAEAQSYLFDLRAYSECIGECSCEQSGQCYGEAGGLEGFHDVATFTYPEAGTVDVVFGPCAFGCADPQP
;
A
#
# COMPACT_ATOMS: atom_id res chain seq x y z
N MET A 1 54.53 22.17 -6.44
CA MET A 1 54.87 20.88 -7.08
C MET A 1 53.57 20.22 -7.53
N LYS A 2 53.40 20.04 -8.84
CA LYS A 2 52.17 19.52 -9.49
C LYS A 2 52.12 18.00 -9.34
N ARG A 3 51.04 17.44 -8.77
CA ARG A 3 50.73 16.00 -8.88
C ARG A 3 49.42 15.84 -9.65
N LYS A 4 49.49 14.96 -10.64
CA LYS A 4 48.53 14.73 -11.72
C LYS A 4 47.38 13.87 -11.24
N ALA A 5 46.17 14.22 -11.68
CA ALA A 5 44.97 13.40 -11.63
C ALA A 5 45.13 12.15 -12.51
N GLY A 6 44.76 10.98 -11.97
CA GLY A 6 44.62 9.73 -12.70
C GLY A 6 43.15 9.33 -12.72
N LEU A 7 42.47 9.71 -13.79
CA LEU A 7 41.11 9.32 -14.13
C LEU A 7 41.16 7.96 -14.83
N LEU A 8 40.54 6.93 -14.25
CA LEU A 8 40.46 5.59 -14.85
C LEU A 8 38.98 5.28 -15.10
N PHE A 9 38.55 5.55 -16.33
CA PHE A 9 37.25 5.14 -16.87
C PHE A 9 37.33 3.65 -17.21
N LEU A 10 36.52 2.82 -16.55
CA LEU A 10 36.27 1.44 -16.97
C LEU A 10 34.90 1.39 -17.63
N THR A 11 34.88 1.26 -18.95
CA THR A 11 33.68 1.07 -19.76
C THR A 11 33.37 -0.42 -19.80
N ALA A 12 32.36 -0.87 -19.05
CA ALA A 12 31.83 -2.23 -19.17
C ALA A 12 30.66 -2.25 -20.16
N LEU A 13 30.94 -2.75 -21.36
CA LEU A 13 30.00 -3.03 -22.43
C LEU A 13 29.26 -4.32 -22.09
N VAL A 14 27.99 -4.24 -21.66
CA VAL A 14 27.14 -5.43 -21.50
C VAL A 14 26.23 -5.55 -22.72
N THR A 15 26.44 -6.63 -23.46
CA THR A 15 25.72 -7.03 -24.66
C THR A 15 24.28 -7.42 -24.35
N LEU A 16 23.35 -6.82 -25.13
CA LEU A 16 21.96 -7.24 -25.27
C LEU A 16 21.86 -8.69 -25.77
N GLY A 17 21.16 -9.53 -25.00
CA GLY A 17 20.67 -10.83 -25.45
C GLY A 17 19.15 -10.77 -25.63
N THR A 18 18.69 -10.66 -26.87
CA THR A 18 17.28 -10.84 -27.24
C THR A 18 16.95 -12.33 -27.29
N VAL A 19 16.07 -12.81 -26.40
CA VAL A 19 15.40 -14.10 -26.55
C VAL A 19 13.94 -13.83 -26.90
N ALA A 20 13.58 -14.18 -28.12
CA ALA A 20 12.22 -14.24 -28.64
C ALA A 20 11.79 -15.71 -28.71
N CYS A 21 10.61 -16.04 -28.17
CA CYS A 21 9.71 -17.17 -28.46
C CYS A 21 8.40 -16.87 -27.69
N GLY A 22 7.25 -16.68 -28.36
CA GLY A 22 6.23 -17.72 -28.60
C GLY A 22 5.34 -17.88 -27.35
N ASP A 23 4.02 -17.73 -27.34
CA ASP A 23 2.99 -18.05 -28.33
C ASP A 23 1.74 -17.18 -28.11
N SER A 24 1.05 -16.83 -29.20
CA SER A 24 -0.27 -16.21 -29.19
C SER A 24 -1.35 -17.28 -29.03
N VAL A 25 -2.11 -17.24 -27.93
CA VAL A 25 -3.35 -18.01 -27.78
C VAL A 25 -4.50 -17.26 -28.45
N ALA A 26 -4.98 -17.79 -29.57
CA ALA A 26 -6.23 -17.38 -30.18
C ALA A 26 -7.39 -17.96 -29.35
N PHE A 27 -8.23 -17.10 -28.78
CA PHE A 27 -9.53 -17.50 -28.24
C PHE A 27 -10.56 -17.50 -29.38
N ASP A 28 -11.01 -18.70 -29.73
CA ASP A 28 -12.12 -18.95 -30.64
C ASP A 28 -13.41 -18.47 -29.94
N SER A 29 -13.96 -17.34 -30.39
CA SER A 29 -15.25 -16.81 -29.92
C SER A 29 -16.37 -17.55 -30.65
N SER A 30 -16.79 -18.69 -30.11
CA SER A 30 -17.96 -19.41 -30.59
C SER A 30 -19.23 -18.66 -30.20
N GLY A 31 -19.96 -18.21 -31.23
CA GLY A 31 -21.18 -17.43 -31.12
C GLY A 31 -22.35 -18.10 -30.40
N GLY A 32 -23.20 -17.26 -29.83
CA GLY A 32 -24.54 -17.58 -29.38
C GLY A 32 -25.47 -16.43 -29.75
N GLY A 33 -26.12 -16.53 -30.92
CA GLY A 33 -27.16 -15.60 -31.34
C GLY A 33 -28.40 -15.76 -30.47
N GLY A 34 -28.77 -14.69 -29.76
CA GLY A 34 -30.03 -14.56 -29.02
C GLY A 34 -30.77 -13.33 -29.49
N THR A 35 -31.63 -13.47 -30.50
CA THR A 35 -32.62 -12.45 -30.90
C THR A 35 -33.77 -12.45 -29.90
N GLY A 36 -33.73 -11.53 -28.93
CA GLY A 36 -34.82 -11.27 -27.99
C GLY A 36 -35.36 -9.84 -28.16
N ALA A 37 -36.31 -9.67 -29.07
CA ALA A 37 -37.11 -8.45 -29.17
C ALA A 37 -38.20 -8.47 -28.08
N GLY A 38 -38.14 -7.54 -27.14
CA GLY A 38 -39.14 -7.36 -26.10
C GLY A 38 -39.17 -5.91 -25.65
N GLY A 39 -40.03 -5.12 -26.31
CA GLY A 39 -40.30 -3.74 -25.93
C GLY A 39 -41.07 -3.66 -24.62
N GLY A 40 -40.64 -2.73 -23.76
CA GLY A 40 -41.38 -2.28 -22.58
C GLY A 40 -41.04 -0.81 -22.36
N GLY A 41 -41.96 0.08 -22.75
CA GLY A 41 -41.87 1.50 -22.41
C GLY A 41 -42.00 1.67 -20.91
N GLY A 42 -40.92 2.08 -20.26
CA GLY A 42 -40.88 2.47 -18.86
C GLY A 42 -40.89 4.00 -18.76
N ASN A 43 -41.76 4.50 -17.89
CA ASN A 43 -42.04 5.91 -17.65
C ASN A 43 -40.76 6.73 -17.39
N GLY A 44 -40.75 7.98 -17.89
CA GLY A 44 -39.77 8.98 -17.49
C GLY A 44 -39.82 9.17 -15.98
N GLY A 45 -38.75 8.77 -15.31
CA GLY A 45 -38.51 9.08 -13.91
C GLY A 45 -38.01 10.52 -13.82
N ASP A 46 -38.74 11.32 -13.04
CA ASP A 46 -38.28 12.62 -12.59
C ASP A 46 -36.90 12.47 -11.95
N GLY A 47 -35.91 13.21 -12.46
CA GLY A 47 -34.61 13.30 -11.80
C GLY A 47 -34.78 13.93 -10.42
N GLY A 48 -34.31 13.24 -9.38
CA GLY A 48 -34.39 13.75 -8.02
C GLY A 48 -33.89 12.71 -7.03
N ASP A 49 -32.91 13.11 -6.23
CA ASP A 49 -32.36 12.40 -5.07
C ASP A 49 -31.71 11.05 -5.39
N GLY A 50 -30.53 11.10 -6.00
CA GLY A 50 -29.58 9.99 -5.91
C GLY A 50 -29.39 9.63 -4.44
N ASP A 51 -29.32 8.33 -4.14
CA ASP A 51 -29.15 7.81 -2.79
C ASP A 51 -27.97 8.53 -2.12
N VAL A 52 -28.27 9.39 -1.13
CA VAL A 52 -27.26 10.18 -0.43
C VAL A 52 -26.23 9.29 0.27
N CYS A 53 -26.59 8.03 0.54
CA CYS A 53 -25.71 7.05 1.18
C CYS A 53 -24.68 6.46 0.21
N ALA A 54 -24.95 6.48 -1.10
CA ALA A 54 -23.99 6.03 -2.13
C ALA A 54 -22.72 6.91 -2.16
N LEU A 55 -22.76 8.12 -1.59
CA LEU A 55 -21.58 8.97 -1.43
C LEU A 55 -20.59 8.42 -0.39
N TYR A 56 -20.91 7.38 0.36
CA TYR A 56 -20.04 6.80 1.39
C TYR A 56 -19.65 5.35 1.08
N GLU A 57 -19.98 4.87 -0.12
CA GLU A 57 -19.40 3.63 -0.67
C GLU A 57 -17.89 3.80 -0.84
N ASP A 58 -17.16 2.71 -0.58
CA ASP A 58 -15.71 2.68 -0.70
C ASP A 58 -15.32 2.71 -2.18
N ALA A 59 -14.36 3.58 -2.50
CA ALA A 59 -13.81 3.64 -3.85
C ALA A 59 -12.63 2.67 -4.00
N ALA A 60 -12.52 2.06 -5.18
CA ALA A 60 -11.37 1.27 -5.57
C ALA A 60 -10.33 2.14 -6.30
N GLY A 61 -9.06 1.95 -5.97
CA GLY A 61 -7.94 2.52 -6.71
C GLY A 61 -7.23 1.51 -7.62
N SER A 62 -6.07 1.91 -8.13
CA SER A 62 -5.15 1.07 -8.89
C SER A 62 -3.99 0.61 -8.01
N ASP A 63 -3.52 -0.61 -8.20
CA ASP A 63 -2.41 -1.15 -7.39
C ASP A 63 -1.07 -0.48 -7.72
N VAL A 64 -0.29 -0.20 -6.69
CA VAL A 64 1.14 0.13 -6.75
C VAL A 64 1.90 -0.89 -5.91
N THR A 65 2.90 -1.54 -6.51
CA THR A 65 3.74 -2.52 -5.81
C THR A 65 5.03 -1.86 -5.31
N PHE A 66 5.31 -1.96 -4.03
CA PHE A 66 6.56 -1.55 -3.42
C PHE A 66 7.45 -2.77 -3.20
N ARG A 67 8.60 -2.80 -3.85
CA ARG A 67 9.61 -3.86 -3.71
C ARG A 67 10.62 -3.43 -2.65
N ILE A 68 10.44 -3.91 -1.44
CA ILE A 68 11.25 -3.55 -0.27
C ILE A 68 12.42 -4.52 -0.16
N GLU A 69 13.63 -4.04 -0.33
CA GLU A 69 14.87 -4.80 -0.28
C GLU A 69 15.69 -4.47 0.97
N ASN A 70 16.06 -5.51 1.72
CA ASN A 70 17.04 -5.38 2.79
C ASN A 70 18.46 -5.48 2.23
N GLY A 71 19.02 -4.37 1.76
CA GLY A 71 20.41 -4.26 1.32
C GLY A 71 21.43 -4.15 2.45
N THR A 72 21.02 -4.32 3.72
CA THR A 72 21.93 -4.25 4.87
C THR A 72 22.68 -5.58 5.06
N GLY A 73 23.69 -5.57 5.94
CA GLY A 73 24.44 -6.78 6.31
C GLY A 73 23.81 -7.63 7.42
N GLN A 74 22.61 -7.27 7.88
CA GLN A 74 21.93 -7.90 9.02
C GLN A 74 20.41 -7.99 8.77
N PRO A 75 19.66 -8.75 9.57
CA PRO A 75 18.21 -8.73 9.48
C PRO A 75 17.67 -7.34 9.85
N ILE A 76 16.55 -6.96 9.23
CA ILE A 76 15.77 -5.78 9.61
C ILE A 76 14.36 -6.20 10.03
N TYR A 77 13.74 -5.36 10.85
CA TYR A 77 12.41 -5.58 11.39
C TYR A 77 11.52 -4.40 11.01
N LEU A 78 10.47 -4.67 10.23
CA LEU A 78 9.52 -3.68 9.77
C LEU A 78 8.25 -3.73 10.65
N PRO A 79 7.77 -2.58 11.16
CA PRO A 79 6.53 -2.54 11.93
C PRO A 79 5.33 -2.99 11.09
N THR A 80 4.51 -3.86 11.65
CA THR A 80 3.24 -4.26 11.06
C THR A 80 2.11 -4.06 12.07
N ASP A 81 0.90 -3.88 11.59
CA ASP A 81 -0.32 -3.90 12.39
C ASP A 81 -1.22 -5.02 11.88
N CYS A 82 -1.48 -5.97 12.77
CA CYS A 82 -2.19 -7.22 12.46
C CYS A 82 -1.59 -7.97 11.26
N GLY A 83 -0.25 -7.98 11.15
CA GLY A 83 0.49 -8.61 10.06
C GLY A 83 0.56 -7.80 8.76
N VAL A 84 -0.07 -6.62 8.70
CA VAL A 84 -0.03 -5.72 7.54
C VAL A 84 1.04 -4.64 7.75
N LEU A 85 1.89 -4.43 6.74
CA LEU A 85 2.92 -3.39 6.79
C LEU A 85 2.31 -1.99 6.94
N ARG A 86 2.97 -1.13 7.72
CA ARG A 86 2.55 0.26 7.95
C ARG A 86 3.53 1.29 7.34
N PRO A 87 3.61 1.42 6.01
CA PRO A 87 4.33 2.54 5.43
C PRO A 87 3.58 3.84 5.67
N THR A 88 4.32 4.94 5.60
CA THR A 88 3.78 6.28 5.43
C THR A 88 3.73 6.56 3.93
N ILE A 89 2.54 6.91 3.44
CA ILE A 89 2.32 7.41 2.08
C ILE A 89 1.72 8.79 2.21
N GLU A 90 2.34 9.79 1.60
CA GLU A 90 1.94 11.20 1.69
C GLU A 90 2.00 11.84 0.30
N PRO A 91 1.07 12.71 -0.08
CA PRO A 91 1.20 13.43 -1.33
C PRO A 91 2.31 14.46 -1.23
N GLY A 92 2.97 14.72 -2.36
CA GLY A 92 4.15 15.59 -2.40
C GLY A 92 3.88 17.06 -2.04
N ASP A 93 2.62 17.50 -2.06
CA ASP A 93 2.19 18.85 -1.67
C ASP A 93 1.63 18.93 -0.23
N GLY A 94 1.39 17.78 0.43
CA GLY A 94 1.04 17.64 1.84
C GLY A 94 -0.39 18.08 2.19
N ASP A 95 -1.33 17.14 2.24
CA ASP A 95 -2.69 17.33 2.78
C ASP A 95 -2.84 16.62 4.13
N GLY A 96 -2.61 17.32 5.24
CA GLY A 96 -2.55 16.70 6.59
C GLY A 96 -3.84 16.03 7.12
N GLU A 97 -4.89 15.89 6.31
CA GLU A 97 -6.20 15.33 6.70
C GLU A 97 -6.50 13.95 6.09
N THR A 98 -5.73 13.52 5.08
CA THR A 98 -5.94 12.25 4.38
C THR A 98 -4.85 11.24 4.75
N TYR A 99 -5.23 10.02 5.12
CA TYR A 99 -4.28 8.95 5.41
C TYR A 99 -4.20 7.96 4.25
N TYR A 100 -3.05 7.83 3.62
CA TYR A 100 -2.86 6.98 2.42
C TYR A 100 -2.24 5.61 2.71
N GLY A 101 -2.17 5.19 3.99
CA GLY A 101 -1.72 3.84 4.33
C GLY A 101 -2.77 2.78 3.99
N ASN A 102 -2.43 1.51 4.21
CA ASN A 102 -3.35 0.40 3.95
C ASN A 102 -4.57 0.47 4.90
N PRO A 103 -5.81 0.66 4.38
CA PRO A 103 -7.00 0.77 5.22
C PRO A 103 -7.40 -0.57 5.85
N TYR A 104 -6.91 -1.69 5.31
CA TYR A 104 -7.28 -3.04 5.73
C TYR A 104 -6.39 -3.62 6.84
N GLY A 105 -5.62 -2.76 7.52
CA GLY A 105 -4.91 -3.12 8.73
C GLY A 105 -5.85 -3.10 9.95
N GLY A 106 -5.98 -4.24 10.63
CA GLY A 106 -6.69 -4.35 11.89
C GLY A 106 -8.19 -4.06 11.85
N CYS A 107 -8.76 -3.76 13.02
CA CYS A 107 -10.19 -3.63 13.35
C CYS A 107 -10.95 -2.51 12.61
N PHE A 108 -10.51 -2.15 11.43
CA PHE A 108 -11.07 -1.09 10.62
C PHE A 108 -12.45 -1.48 10.10
N ALA A 109 -13.35 -0.50 10.10
CA ALA A 109 -14.58 -0.54 9.33
C ALA A 109 -14.78 0.80 8.65
N SER A 110 -15.02 0.73 7.34
CA SER A 110 -15.34 1.88 6.54
C SER A 110 -16.76 2.37 6.80
N CYS A 111 -17.07 3.58 6.34
CA CYS A 111 -18.45 4.07 6.30
C CYS A 111 -19.38 3.04 5.64
N GLU A 112 -19.02 2.49 4.48
CA GLU A 112 -19.78 1.44 3.79
C GLU A 112 -20.02 0.21 4.68
N THR A 113 -19.00 -0.25 5.40
CA THR A 113 -19.12 -1.37 6.35
C THR A 113 -20.16 -1.07 7.44
N TRP A 114 -20.19 0.17 7.95
CA TRP A 114 -21.19 0.61 8.92
C TRP A 114 -22.61 0.74 8.33
N GLN A 115 -22.75 1.04 7.04
CA GLN A 115 -24.06 1.04 6.36
C GLN A 115 -24.65 -0.37 6.28
N GLN A 116 -23.80 -1.38 6.14
CA GLN A 116 -24.21 -2.78 5.98
C GLN A 116 -24.53 -3.48 7.31
N GLY A 117 -24.20 -2.85 8.46
CA GLY A 117 -24.44 -3.44 9.78
C GLY A 117 -23.46 -4.54 10.15
N GLU A 118 -22.26 -4.52 9.56
CA GLU A 118 -21.21 -5.51 9.78
C GLU A 118 -20.05 -4.88 10.60
N PRO A 119 -20.27 -4.49 11.87
CA PRO A 119 -19.20 -3.88 12.65
C PRO A 119 -18.01 -4.85 12.74
N PRO A 120 -16.77 -4.34 12.66
CA PRO A 120 -15.60 -5.19 12.62
C PRO A 120 -15.49 -5.89 13.98
N VAL A 121 -15.66 -7.20 14.00
CA VAL A 121 -15.53 -7.98 15.24
C VAL A 121 -14.06 -8.19 15.51
N CYS A 122 -13.46 -7.24 16.20
CA CYS A 122 -12.14 -7.46 16.74
C CYS A 122 -12.20 -8.25 18.03
N THR A 123 -11.97 -9.55 17.92
CA THR A 123 -11.72 -10.37 19.11
C THR A 123 -10.47 -9.85 19.79
N ALA A 124 -10.50 -9.68 21.11
CA ALA A 124 -9.33 -9.28 21.89
C ALA A 124 -8.13 -10.18 21.55
N GLY A 125 -7.03 -9.58 21.08
CA GLY A 125 -5.83 -10.31 20.65
C GLY A 125 -5.78 -10.71 19.17
N ALA A 126 -6.79 -10.38 18.34
CA ALA A 126 -6.74 -10.57 16.89
C ALA A 126 -5.58 -9.77 16.25
N CYS A 127 -5.25 -8.64 16.85
CA CYS A 127 -4.18 -7.74 16.45
C CYS A 127 -3.11 -7.70 17.53
N ALA A 128 -2.38 -8.80 17.69
CA ALA A 128 -1.14 -8.75 18.46
C ALA A 128 -0.13 -7.86 17.73
N LEU A 129 0.73 -7.19 18.50
CA LEU A 129 1.87 -6.48 17.93
C LEU A 129 2.73 -7.49 17.16
N THR A 130 2.89 -7.20 15.88
CA THR A 130 3.59 -8.05 14.93
C THR A 130 4.66 -7.22 14.24
N THR A 131 5.63 -7.92 13.67
CA THR A 131 6.72 -7.31 12.95
C THR A 131 7.14 -8.25 11.84
N LEU A 132 7.49 -7.69 10.69
CA LEU A 132 8.02 -8.45 9.58
C LEU A 132 9.55 -8.41 9.62
N ARG A 133 10.17 -9.57 9.82
CA ARG A 133 11.62 -9.74 9.67
C ARG A 133 11.97 -9.97 8.21
N LEU A 134 12.94 -9.22 7.70
CA LEU A 134 13.60 -9.49 6.43
C LEU A 134 15.07 -9.81 6.68
N GLU A 135 15.55 -10.92 6.16
CA GLU A 135 16.98 -11.27 6.17
C GLU A 135 17.79 -10.36 5.23
N ALA A 136 19.11 -10.34 5.42
CA ALA A 136 20.00 -9.61 4.52
C ALA A 136 19.89 -10.14 3.07
N GLY A 137 19.65 -9.23 2.13
CA GLY A 137 19.41 -9.52 0.71
C GLY A 137 18.00 -9.99 0.37
N GLU A 138 17.10 -10.10 1.34
CA GLU A 138 15.70 -10.48 1.10
C GLU A 138 14.90 -9.32 0.51
N ILE A 139 13.91 -9.70 -0.31
CA ILE A 139 12.96 -8.78 -0.94
C ILE A 139 11.56 -9.16 -0.47
N TYR A 140 10.79 -8.15 -0.04
CA TYR A 140 9.37 -8.24 0.28
C TYR A 140 8.56 -7.33 -0.65
N GLU A 141 7.41 -7.82 -1.12
CA GLU A 141 6.51 -7.03 -1.96
C GLU A 141 5.28 -6.62 -1.13
N PHE A 142 5.08 -5.30 -1.03
CA PHE A 142 3.90 -4.68 -0.44
C PHE A 142 3.04 -4.07 -1.55
N VAL A 143 1.74 -4.34 -1.56
CA VAL A 143 0.81 -3.76 -2.54
C VAL A 143 -0.08 -2.73 -1.85
N TRP A 144 -0.05 -1.51 -2.36
CA TRP A 144 -0.99 -0.45 -2.02
C TRP A 144 -2.07 -0.36 -3.09
N SER A 145 -3.34 -0.47 -2.73
CA SER A 145 -4.46 -0.47 -3.67
C SER A 145 -4.87 0.92 -4.19
N GLY A 146 -4.00 1.92 -4.07
CA GLY A 146 -4.29 3.27 -4.56
C GLY A 146 -5.45 3.94 -3.81
N THR A 147 -5.65 3.59 -2.54
CA THR A 147 -6.75 4.10 -1.71
C THR A 147 -6.23 4.98 -0.59
N ALA A 148 -7.09 5.88 -0.12
CA ALA A 148 -6.87 6.72 1.04
C ALA A 148 -8.06 6.65 2.00
N MET A 149 -7.83 7.06 3.24
CA MET A 149 -8.83 7.14 4.30
C MET A 149 -9.07 8.60 4.67
N ARG A 150 -10.36 8.98 4.71
CA ARG A 150 -10.79 10.30 5.16
C ARG A 150 -11.90 10.17 6.20
N GLN A 151 -11.81 10.93 7.28
CA GLN A 151 -12.91 11.01 8.26
C GLN A 151 -14.02 11.91 7.71
N GLU A 152 -15.26 11.44 7.80
CA GLU A 152 -16.44 12.17 7.35
C GLU A 152 -17.63 11.95 8.29
N ASP A 153 -18.47 12.97 8.39
CA ASP A 153 -19.81 12.85 8.98
C ASP A 153 -20.73 12.13 7.99
N MET A 154 -21.19 10.93 8.34
CA MET A 154 -22.20 10.20 7.55
C MET A 154 -23.61 10.50 8.06
N PRO A 155 -24.59 10.87 7.20
CA PRO A 155 -25.94 11.19 7.61
C PRO A 155 -26.57 10.06 8.43
N ALA A 156 -27.31 10.41 9.48
CA ALA A 156 -27.98 9.44 10.35
C ALA A 156 -28.80 8.39 9.58
N ALA A 157 -29.43 8.78 8.47
CA ALA A 157 -30.22 7.90 7.62
C ALA A 157 -29.41 6.82 6.88
N CYS A 158 -28.09 6.97 6.79
CA CYS A 158 -27.18 6.03 6.14
C CYS A 158 -26.55 5.03 7.13
N TRP A 159 -26.70 5.25 8.44
CA TRP A 159 -26.22 4.28 9.43
C TRP A 159 -27.19 3.10 9.51
N PHE A 160 -26.63 1.89 9.62
CA PHE A 160 -27.43 0.70 9.88
C PHE A 160 -28.20 0.80 11.22
N ASP A 161 -27.60 1.44 12.22
CA ASP A 161 -28.17 1.62 13.54
C ASP A 161 -27.90 3.04 14.07
N GLU A 162 -28.96 3.71 14.53
CA GLU A 162 -28.91 5.07 15.07
C GLU A 162 -27.96 5.21 16.28
N GLN A 163 -27.63 4.11 16.98
CA GLN A 163 -26.71 4.13 18.11
C GLN A 163 -25.25 4.41 17.72
N TYR A 164 -24.88 4.22 16.45
CA TYR A 164 -23.52 4.41 15.94
C TYR A 164 -23.33 5.72 15.17
N VAL A 165 -24.37 6.56 15.06
CA VAL A 165 -24.34 7.82 14.29
C VAL A 165 -23.20 8.72 14.77
N GLY A 166 -22.38 9.17 13.81
CA GLY A 166 -21.27 10.09 14.04
C GLY A 166 -20.33 10.18 12.85
N GLU A 167 -19.03 10.29 13.15
CA GLU A 167 -17.96 10.22 12.16
C GLU A 167 -17.68 8.75 11.78
N CYS A 168 -17.41 8.52 10.51
CA CYS A 168 -16.87 7.26 10.01
C CYS A 168 -15.66 7.54 9.12
N THR A 169 -14.88 6.51 8.83
CA THR A 169 -13.77 6.62 7.89
C THR A 169 -14.21 6.11 6.53
N ARG A 170 -14.18 6.97 5.52
CA ARG A 170 -14.46 6.60 4.14
C ARG A 170 -13.19 6.18 3.43
N VAL A 171 -13.24 5.08 2.67
CA VAL A 171 -12.16 4.71 1.75
C VAL A 171 -12.41 5.39 0.40
N ILE A 172 -11.47 6.22 -0.02
CA ILE A 172 -11.53 6.96 -1.29
C ILE A 172 -10.39 6.52 -2.20
N GLU A 173 -10.55 6.74 -3.51
CA GLU A 173 -9.44 6.59 -4.45
C GLU A 173 -8.42 7.72 -4.20
N ALA A 174 -7.13 7.38 -4.21
CA ALA A 174 -6.07 8.37 -4.11
C ALA A 174 -6.08 9.30 -5.34
N GLU A 175 -5.77 10.58 -5.14
CA GLU A 175 -5.75 11.53 -6.25
C GLU A 175 -4.57 11.27 -7.19
N ALA A 176 -4.72 11.58 -8.48
CA ALA A 176 -3.66 11.42 -9.46
C ALA A 176 -2.58 12.51 -9.28
N GLN A 177 -1.52 12.17 -8.52
CA GLN A 177 -0.42 13.07 -8.20
C GLN A 177 0.86 12.34 -7.82
N SER A 178 1.89 13.10 -7.43
CA SER A 178 3.12 12.53 -6.88
C SER A 178 2.99 12.28 -5.39
N TYR A 179 3.49 11.13 -4.95
CA TYR A 179 3.50 10.69 -3.57
C TYR A 179 4.92 10.38 -3.10
N LEU A 180 5.10 10.53 -1.79
CA LEU A 180 6.25 10.06 -1.03
C LEU A 180 5.88 8.76 -0.34
N PHE A 181 6.77 7.79 -0.38
CA PHE A 181 6.70 6.56 0.39
C PHE A 181 7.89 6.54 1.36
N ASP A 182 7.57 6.38 2.64
CA ASP A 182 8.53 6.22 3.73
C ASP A 182 8.18 5.01 4.58
N LEU A 183 9.20 4.29 5.00
CA LEU A 183 9.08 3.08 5.81
C LEU A 183 10.26 3.01 6.77
N ARG A 184 9.96 2.84 8.05
CA ARG A 184 10.99 2.68 9.07
C ARG A 184 11.32 1.21 9.26
N ALA A 185 12.61 0.92 9.36
CA ALA A 185 13.12 -0.38 9.77
C ALA A 185 13.77 -0.28 11.14
N TYR A 186 13.92 -1.42 11.80
CA TYR A 186 14.54 -1.51 13.11
C TYR A 186 15.55 -2.65 13.13
N SER A 187 16.60 -2.50 13.95
CA SER A 187 17.69 -3.48 14.02
C SER A 187 17.36 -4.71 14.86
N GLU A 188 16.34 -4.63 15.72
CA GLU A 188 15.96 -5.66 16.66
C GLU A 188 14.44 -5.88 16.69
N CYS A 189 14.05 -6.99 17.28
CA CYS A 189 12.68 -7.31 17.64
C CYS A 189 12.63 -7.50 19.15
N ILE A 190 11.89 -6.63 19.83
CA ILE A 190 11.79 -6.53 21.27
C ILE A 190 10.62 -7.38 21.77
N GLY A 191 10.77 -7.94 22.98
CA GLY A 191 9.78 -8.81 23.61
C GLY A 191 10.12 -10.29 23.41
N GLU A 192 9.10 -11.15 23.50
CA GLU A 192 9.24 -12.59 23.22
C GLU A 192 9.28 -12.83 21.71
N CYS A 193 10.30 -12.29 21.04
CA CYS A 193 10.38 -12.33 19.59
C CYS A 193 10.47 -13.77 19.08
N SER A 194 9.41 -14.21 18.41
CA SER A 194 9.35 -15.51 17.74
C SER A 194 8.83 -15.30 16.33
N CYS A 195 9.67 -15.63 15.35
CA CYS A 195 9.33 -15.44 13.93
C CYS A 195 8.97 -16.77 13.26
N GLU A 196 7.94 -16.71 12.43
CA GLU A 196 7.55 -17.74 11.49
C GLU A 196 8.49 -17.78 10.28
N GLN A 197 8.38 -18.82 9.47
CA GLN A 197 9.15 -18.94 8.22
C GLN A 197 8.80 -17.85 7.19
N SER A 198 7.60 -17.26 7.29
CA SER A 198 7.14 -16.13 6.49
C SER A 198 7.82 -14.80 6.83
N GLY A 199 8.66 -14.77 7.87
CA GLY A 199 9.25 -13.56 8.43
C GLY A 199 8.35 -12.85 9.45
N GLN A 200 7.07 -13.21 9.56
CA GLN A 200 6.18 -12.62 10.55
C GLN A 200 6.58 -13.02 11.96
N CYS A 201 6.75 -12.04 12.84
CA CYS A 201 7.21 -12.19 14.21
C CYS A 201 6.13 -11.76 15.19
N TYR A 202 5.96 -12.54 16.26
CA TYR A 202 5.27 -12.08 17.46
C TYR A 202 6.24 -11.25 18.30
N GLY A 203 6.06 -9.93 18.33
CA GLY A 203 7.00 -8.98 18.93
C GLY A 203 6.90 -7.59 18.31
N GLU A 204 7.67 -6.64 18.86
CA GLU A 204 7.69 -5.24 18.40
C GLU A 204 9.04 -4.91 17.76
N ALA A 205 9.04 -4.30 16.58
CA ALA A 205 10.24 -3.77 15.96
C ALA A 205 10.86 -2.67 16.84
N GLY A 206 12.16 -2.76 17.12
CA GLY A 206 12.85 -1.79 17.98
C GLY A 206 14.38 -1.86 17.91
N GLY A 207 15.05 -1.19 18.85
CA GLY A 207 16.50 -1.03 18.79
C GLY A 207 16.89 0.23 18.00
N LEU A 208 17.91 0.12 17.14
CA LEU A 208 18.32 1.22 16.27
C LEU A 208 17.32 1.38 15.13
N GLU A 209 16.86 2.61 14.92
CA GLU A 209 16.02 2.97 13.78
C GLU A 209 16.86 3.05 12.50
N GLY A 210 16.33 2.48 11.43
CA GLY A 210 16.93 2.40 10.12
C GLY A 210 16.09 3.12 9.08
N PHE A 211 16.75 3.91 8.24
CA PHE A 211 16.12 4.71 7.19
C PHE A 211 16.53 4.24 5.80
N HIS A 212 15.66 4.46 4.82
CA HIS A 212 15.97 4.39 3.40
C HIS A 212 15.88 5.78 2.77
N ASP A 213 16.33 5.93 1.52
CA ASP A 213 16.04 7.14 0.76
C ASP A 213 14.54 7.18 0.44
N VAL A 214 13.85 8.25 0.85
CA VAL A 214 12.41 8.42 0.62
C VAL A 214 12.10 8.22 -0.87
N ALA A 215 11.21 7.26 -1.16
CA ALA A 215 10.84 6.95 -2.53
C ALA A 215 9.76 7.92 -3.01
N THR A 216 9.89 8.44 -4.23
CA THR A 216 8.87 9.27 -4.87
C THR A 216 8.28 8.52 -6.05
N PHE A 217 6.96 8.59 -6.23
CA PHE A 217 6.28 7.94 -7.33
C PHE A 217 5.05 8.73 -7.78
N THR A 218 4.57 8.50 -9.01
CA THR A 218 3.37 9.16 -9.53
C THR A 218 2.24 8.14 -9.63
N TYR A 219 1.13 8.40 -8.95
CA TYR A 219 -0.08 7.58 -9.03
C TYR A 219 -0.98 8.12 -10.15
N PRO A 220 -1.61 7.25 -10.97
CA PRO A 220 -1.61 5.78 -10.93
C PRO A 220 -0.52 5.09 -11.78
N GLU A 221 0.47 5.85 -12.28
CA GLU A 221 1.40 5.36 -13.32
C GLU A 221 2.58 4.51 -12.82
N ALA A 222 2.88 4.55 -11.51
CA ALA A 222 4.14 4.05 -10.95
C ALA A 222 4.43 2.55 -11.19
N GLY A 223 3.41 1.70 -11.24
CA GLY A 223 3.59 0.25 -11.34
C GLY A 223 4.36 -0.33 -10.15
N THR A 224 5.68 -0.46 -10.27
CA THR A 224 6.58 -0.96 -9.22
C THR A 224 7.56 0.11 -8.75
N VAL A 225 7.66 0.29 -7.44
CA VAL A 225 8.57 1.24 -6.76
C VAL A 225 9.58 0.46 -5.92
N ASP A 226 10.87 0.64 -6.19
CA ASP A 226 11.94 -0.02 -5.42
C ASP A 226 12.27 0.78 -4.16
N VAL A 227 12.31 0.12 -3.01
CA VAL A 227 12.61 0.69 -1.69
C VAL A 227 13.78 -0.10 -1.09
N VAL A 228 14.94 0.53 -0.92
CA VAL A 228 16.17 -0.20 -0.52
C VAL A 228 16.72 0.32 0.80
N PHE A 229 16.75 -0.55 1.81
CA PHE A 229 17.51 -0.30 3.04
C PHE A 229 18.99 -0.61 2.79
N GLY A 230 19.75 0.42 2.41
CA GLY A 230 21.17 0.26 2.09
C GLY A 230 22.06 -0.08 3.31
N PRO A 231 23.35 -0.38 3.11
CA PRO A 231 24.29 -0.73 4.19
C PRO A 231 24.41 0.30 5.33
N CYS A 232 23.98 1.53 5.07
CA CYS A 232 24.01 2.66 6.00
C CYS A 232 22.67 2.94 6.71
N ALA A 233 21.66 2.08 6.55
CA ALA A 233 20.32 2.32 7.08
C ALA A 233 20.33 2.65 8.58
N PHE A 234 21.14 1.95 9.38
CA PHE A 234 21.26 2.14 10.83
C PHE A 234 22.37 3.12 11.25
N GLY A 235 22.73 4.06 10.36
CA GLY A 235 23.73 5.09 10.62
C GLY A 235 25.10 4.77 10.02
N CYS A 236 25.42 5.45 8.92
CA CYS A 236 26.79 5.79 8.57
C CYS A 236 27.07 7.23 9.01
N ALA A 237 28.34 7.59 9.16
CA ALA A 237 28.67 9.01 9.08
C ALA A 237 28.23 9.48 7.70
N ASP A 238 27.35 10.48 7.60
CA ASP A 238 26.80 10.98 6.34
C ASP A 238 27.90 11.01 5.26
N PRO A 239 27.66 10.50 4.04
CA PRO A 239 28.52 10.85 2.92
C PRO A 239 28.49 12.39 2.83
N GLN A 240 29.58 13.03 3.24
CA GLN A 240 29.76 14.46 3.06
C GLN A 240 29.54 14.76 1.57
N PRO A 241 28.73 15.77 1.24
CA PRO A 241 28.47 16.16 -0.15
C PRO A 241 29.75 16.46 -0.93
#